data_AF-B0D2P5-F1
#
_entry.id   AF-B0D2P5-F1
#
_cell.length_a   1.000
_cell.length_b   1.000
_cell.length_c   1.000
_cell.angle_alpha   90.00
_cell.angle_beta   90.00
_cell.angle_gamma   90.00
#
_symmetry.space_group_name_H-M   'P 1'
#
loop_
_entity.id
_entity.type
_entity.pdbx_description
1 polymer ?
#
loop_
_entity_poly.entity_id
_entity_poly.type
_entity_poly.pdbx_seq_one_letter_code
_entity_poly.pdbx_strand_id
1 'polypeptide(L)'
;MPKNPFRVVEMALEIQIERMRLVEIVNARDAAVQRLSDAYVSIRQKQDIIDRLQKEREDKYAPRFTPNSLLRVPTEQADILALKAHIHTLETIIEELKAAAKENTLQPVKSSDPPPNYEETAKPNVMNAAAQVDTKGVSPTSREASKVSESDKLNGDAKVPHPPKPEELAELVKARNRILASIPLPPNPPDNPLVPISLPSSMTLHEFLSSASATLRTCLGNYRVLQSVTTNWCPEREEHGFMYTPAFKCSTNPRVATAHRWNGVDVIGRMSKPTECFYNNEGTWYYAGSYKAFQMDDVTTREWAELSTETSSALIKDTIAGRKNSSPQNTYETSQLYAAGALKVACVGLQCVGFNQEVYRSVSELAAKLNQSKWKALGIPTPPAVTTPVQNQSLGLPVPVTIPTSHFKPPTATTTSPSLHSGTGSPISGLGIGAPAWNAGLVNGVLLPLPAGRENSPFSGDNGLYANANGSLKR
;
A
#
# COMPACT_ATOMS: atom_id res chain seq x y z
N MET A 1 -23.09 -59.43 -20.90
CA MET A 1 -22.03 -58.58 -21.47
C MET A 1 -21.80 -57.40 -20.54
N PRO A 2 -20.57 -57.17 -20.06
CA PRO A 2 -20.28 -56.04 -19.18
C PRO A 2 -20.55 -54.74 -19.95
N LYS A 3 -21.43 -53.89 -19.39
CA LYS A 3 -21.60 -52.51 -19.87
C LYS A 3 -20.22 -51.88 -19.92
N ASN A 4 -19.86 -51.32 -21.07
CA ASN A 4 -18.56 -50.71 -21.29
C ASN A 4 -18.26 -49.77 -20.11
N PRO A 5 -17.27 -50.10 -19.23
CA PRO A 5 -17.01 -49.33 -18.02
C PRO A 5 -16.59 -47.89 -18.35
N PHE A 6 -16.04 -47.65 -19.54
CA PHE A 6 -15.67 -46.32 -20.02
C PHE A 6 -16.90 -45.41 -20.18
N ARG A 7 -18.05 -45.94 -20.59
CA ARG A 7 -19.29 -45.15 -20.73
C ARG A 7 -19.82 -44.63 -19.40
N VAL A 8 -19.60 -45.38 -18.31
CA VAL A 8 -19.99 -44.94 -16.96
C VAL A 8 -19.10 -43.79 -16.50
N VAL A 9 -17.80 -43.82 -16.84
CA VAL A 9 -16.86 -42.75 -16.52
C VAL A 9 -17.15 -41.49 -17.33
N GLU A 10 -17.42 -41.61 -18.64
CA GLU A 10 -17.83 -40.49 -19.50
C GLU A 10 -19.08 -39.79 -18.95
N MET A 11 -20.12 -40.57 -18.61
CA MET A 11 -21.34 -40.03 -18.02
C MET A 11 -21.11 -39.34 -16.68
N ALA A 12 -20.21 -39.87 -15.83
CA ALA A 12 -19.86 -39.25 -14.56
C ALA A 12 -19.15 -37.90 -14.77
N LEU A 13 -18.25 -37.80 -15.77
CA LEU A 13 -17.58 -36.56 -16.14
C LEU A 13 -18.57 -35.53 -16.71
N GLU A 14 -19.50 -35.93 -17.56
CA GLU A 14 -20.56 -35.06 -18.08
C GLU A 14 -21.43 -34.50 -16.95
N ILE A 15 -21.87 -35.34 -16.01
CA ILE A 15 -22.64 -34.91 -14.84
C ILE A 15 -21.84 -33.91 -14.00
N GLN A 16 -20.53 -34.14 -13.82
CA GLN A 16 -19.68 -33.24 -13.05
C GLN A 16 -19.49 -31.88 -13.73
N ILE A 17 -19.28 -31.86 -15.04
CA ILE A 17 -19.19 -30.63 -15.83
C ILE A 17 -20.50 -29.85 -15.73
N GLU A 18 -21.64 -30.53 -15.85
CA GLU A 18 -22.95 -29.89 -15.80
C GLU A 18 -23.25 -29.33 -14.39
N ARG A 19 -22.83 -30.03 -13.32
CA ARG A 19 -22.89 -29.49 -11.95
C ARG A 19 -22.05 -28.23 -11.80
N MET A 20 -20.85 -28.18 -12.36
CA MET A 20 -20.01 -26.98 -12.30
C MET A 20 -20.66 -25.80 -13.04
N ARG A 21 -21.22 -26.04 -14.23
CA ARG A 21 -21.97 -25.01 -14.98
C ARG A 21 -23.16 -24.48 -14.20
N LEU A 22 -23.93 -25.35 -13.54
CA LEU A 22 -25.04 -24.94 -12.68
C LEU A 22 -24.59 -24.03 -11.54
N VAL A 23 -23.46 -24.34 -10.90
CA VAL A 23 -22.89 -23.48 -9.83
C VAL A 23 -22.49 -22.11 -10.39
N GLU A 24 -21.84 -22.06 -11.55
CA GLU A 24 -21.48 -20.79 -12.20
C GLU A 24 -22.71 -19.95 -12.56
N ILE A 25 -23.77 -20.58 -13.10
CA ILE A 25 -25.03 -19.90 -13.44
C ILE A 25 -25.71 -19.35 -12.19
N VAL A 26 -25.75 -20.12 -11.10
CA VAL A 26 -26.32 -19.67 -9.81
C VAL A 26 -25.52 -18.49 -9.25
N ASN A 27 -24.19 -18.57 -9.25
CA ASN A 27 -23.34 -17.49 -8.78
C ASN A 27 -23.51 -16.21 -9.62
N ALA A 28 -23.59 -16.34 -10.95
CA ALA A 28 -23.82 -15.22 -11.85
C ALA A 28 -25.19 -14.56 -11.63
N ARG A 29 -26.22 -15.38 -11.40
CA ARG A 29 -27.56 -14.92 -11.04
C ARG A 29 -27.54 -14.14 -9.73
N ASP A 30 -26.92 -14.70 -8.69
CA ASP A 30 -26.90 -14.07 -7.36
C ASP A 30 -26.11 -12.75 -7.38
N ALA A 31 -25.02 -12.67 -8.14
CA ALA A 31 -24.30 -11.42 -8.37
C ALA A 31 -25.12 -10.37 -9.16
N ALA A 32 -25.97 -10.80 -10.10
CA ALA A 32 -26.89 -9.89 -10.80
C ALA A 32 -27.99 -9.37 -9.86
N VAL A 33 -28.56 -10.24 -9.02
CA VAL A 33 -29.56 -9.88 -8.00
C VAL A 33 -28.97 -8.89 -7.00
N GLN A 34 -27.74 -9.12 -6.54
CA GLN A 34 -27.06 -8.20 -5.62
C GLN A 34 -26.88 -6.80 -6.24
N ARG A 35 -26.40 -6.71 -7.48
CA ARG A 35 -26.25 -5.43 -8.19
C ARG A 35 -27.58 -4.68 -8.36
N LEU A 36 -28.66 -5.41 -8.64
CA LEU A 36 -30.00 -4.82 -8.71
C LEU A 36 -30.47 -4.30 -7.35
N SER A 37 -30.20 -5.03 -6.27
CA SER A 37 -30.48 -4.60 -4.90
C SER A 37 -29.73 -3.31 -4.55
N ASP A 38 -28.43 -3.24 -4.84
CA ASP A 38 -27.60 -2.07 -4.55
C ASP A 38 -28.03 -0.84 -5.37
N ALA A 39 -28.36 -1.05 -6.65
CA ALA A 39 -28.93 0.00 -7.49
C ALA A 39 -30.27 0.52 -6.94
N TYR A 40 -31.14 -0.37 -6.43
CA TYR A 40 -32.40 0.03 -5.83
C TYR A 40 -32.21 0.86 -4.54
N VAL A 41 -31.27 0.47 -3.68
CA VAL A 41 -30.90 1.25 -2.48
C VAL A 41 -30.38 2.63 -2.87
N SER A 42 -29.52 2.71 -3.89
CA SER A 42 -28.96 3.97 -4.39
C SER A 42 -30.04 4.91 -4.95
N ILE A 43 -30.99 4.37 -5.74
CA ILE A 43 -32.14 5.13 -6.26
C ILE A 43 -32.98 5.69 -5.10
N ARG A 44 -33.28 4.89 -4.09
CA ARG A 44 -34.05 5.33 -2.92
C ARG A 44 -33.35 6.44 -2.15
N GLN A 45 -32.05 6.30 -1.90
CA GLN A 45 -31.27 7.33 -1.22
C GLN A 45 -31.24 8.65 -2.00
N LYS A 46 -31.09 8.59 -3.33
CA LYS A 46 -31.12 9.80 -4.17
C LYS A 46 -32.51 10.44 -4.20
N GLN A 47 -33.57 9.64 -4.20
CA GLN A 47 -34.94 10.15 -4.08
C GLN A 47 -35.14 10.89 -2.75
N ASP A 48 -34.69 10.32 -1.63
CA ASP A 48 -34.79 10.97 -0.31
C ASP A 48 -34.04 12.32 -0.26
N ILE A 49 -32.91 12.43 -0.97
CA ILE A 49 -32.15 13.68 -1.10
C ILE A 49 -32.94 14.70 -1.93
N ILE A 50 -33.52 14.29 -3.05
CA ILE A 50 -34.35 15.15 -3.90
C ILE A 50 -35.53 15.69 -3.10
N ASP A 51 -36.24 14.84 -2.37
CA ASP A 51 -37.40 15.23 -1.56
C ASP A 51 -37.00 16.23 -0.48
N ARG A 52 -35.84 16.04 0.17
CA ARG A 52 -35.29 16.98 1.16
C ARG A 52 -34.96 18.34 0.54
N LEU A 53 -34.29 18.36 -0.61
CA LEU A 53 -33.93 19.60 -1.31
C LEU A 53 -35.17 20.34 -1.82
N GLN A 54 -36.18 19.62 -2.30
CA GLN A 54 -37.47 20.19 -2.69
C GLN A 54 -38.18 20.81 -1.49
N LYS A 55 -38.19 20.13 -0.33
CA LYS A 55 -38.75 20.67 0.90
C LYS A 55 -38.01 21.90 1.41
N GLU A 56 -36.67 21.89 1.43
CA GLU A 56 -35.87 23.07 1.82
C GLU A 56 -36.12 24.26 0.90
N ARG A 57 -36.32 24.01 -0.40
CA ARG A 57 -36.73 25.02 -1.37
C ARG A 57 -38.11 25.57 -1.00
N GLU A 58 -39.11 24.71 -0.77
CA GLU A 58 -40.45 25.16 -0.38
C GLU A 58 -40.44 25.96 0.94
N ASP A 59 -39.68 25.54 1.95
CA ASP A 59 -39.56 26.25 3.23
C ASP A 59 -38.87 27.62 3.09
N LYS A 60 -37.87 27.74 2.20
CA LYS A 60 -37.20 29.01 1.90
C LYS A 60 -38.07 29.97 1.07
N TYR A 61 -38.92 29.45 0.19
CA TYR A 61 -39.76 30.26 -0.71
C TYR A 61 -41.24 30.33 -0.32
N ALA A 62 -41.65 29.67 0.78
CA ALA A 62 -42.95 29.89 1.39
C ALA A 62 -43.06 31.39 1.71
N PRO A 63 -43.99 32.13 1.10
CA PRO A 63 -44.06 33.58 1.23
C PRO A 63 -44.43 33.92 2.67
N ARG A 64 -43.41 34.06 3.52
CA ARG A 64 -43.53 34.77 4.79
C ARG A 64 -43.72 36.23 4.41
N PHE A 65 -45.00 36.62 4.28
CA PHE A 65 -45.43 38.00 4.19
C PHE A 65 -45.03 38.73 5.49
N THR A 66 -43.76 39.09 5.60
CA THR A 66 -43.28 40.09 6.54
C THR A 66 -43.12 41.39 5.75
N PRO A 67 -43.94 42.43 5.98
CA PRO A 67 -44.03 43.61 5.11
C PRO A 67 -42.77 44.48 4.98
N ASN A 68 -41.62 44.12 5.58
CA ASN A 68 -40.49 45.04 5.79
C ASN A 68 -39.20 44.68 5.05
N SER A 69 -39.21 43.81 4.04
CA SER A 69 -37.96 43.37 3.36
C SER A 69 -37.91 43.74 1.88
N LEU A 70 -37.94 45.04 1.55
CA LEU A 70 -37.79 45.57 0.18
C LEU A 70 -36.34 45.79 -0.28
N LEU A 71 -35.35 45.37 0.50
CA LEU A 71 -33.93 45.43 0.14
C LEU A 71 -33.23 44.12 0.50
N ARG A 72 -33.50 43.05 -0.26
CA ARG A 72 -32.77 41.78 -0.13
C ARG A 72 -32.09 41.39 -1.44
N VAL A 73 -30.87 40.90 -1.27
CA VAL A 73 -29.68 41.03 -2.13
C VAL A 73 -29.69 40.02 -3.31
N PRO A 74 -29.05 40.35 -4.47
CA PRO A 74 -28.91 39.47 -5.64
C PRO A 74 -28.26 38.08 -5.41
N THR A 75 -27.64 37.83 -4.26
CA THR A 75 -26.93 36.58 -3.94
C THR A 75 -27.87 35.38 -3.81
N GLU A 76 -29.10 35.56 -3.32
CA GLU A 76 -30.06 34.45 -3.18
C GLU A 76 -30.50 33.88 -4.53
N GLN A 77 -30.47 34.68 -5.60
CA GLN A 77 -30.82 34.22 -6.95
C GLN A 77 -29.75 33.29 -7.55
N ALA A 78 -28.48 33.50 -7.23
CA ALA A 78 -27.38 32.65 -7.70
C ALA A 78 -27.45 31.26 -7.05
N ASP A 79 -27.73 31.20 -5.74
CA ASP A 79 -27.90 29.94 -5.02
C ASP A 79 -29.11 29.14 -5.54
N ILE A 80 -30.19 29.81 -5.94
CA ILE A 80 -31.35 29.16 -6.58
C ILE A 80 -30.96 28.51 -7.91
N LEU A 81 -30.20 29.22 -8.74
CA LEU A 81 -29.77 28.70 -10.03
C LEU A 81 -28.81 27.52 -9.87
N ALA A 82 -27.89 27.59 -8.90
CA ALA A 82 -27.00 26.49 -8.55
C ALA A 82 -27.78 25.25 -8.08
N LEU A 83 -28.77 25.44 -7.19
CA LEU A 83 -29.60 24.34 -6.69
C LEU A 83 -30.43 23.69 -7.82
N LYS A 84 -30.99 24.50 -8.73
CA LYS A 84 -31.73 24.01 -9.90
C LYS A 84 -30.85 23.20 -10.86
N ALA A 85 -29.63 23.68 -11.12
CA ALA A 85 -28.68 22.96 -11.95
C ALA A 85 -28.33 21.59 -11.32
N HIS A 86 -28.10 21.55 -10.01
CA HIS A 86 -27.79 20.32 -9.31
C HIS A 86 -28.94 19.30 -9.34
N ILE A 87 -30.18 19.75 -9.12
CA ILE A 87 -31.38 18.88 -9.23
C ILE A 87 -31.46 18.28 -10.64
N HIS A 88 -31.26 19.09 -11.68
CA HIS A 88 -31.34 18.62 -13.06
C HIS A 88 -30.25 17.58 -13.41
N THR A 89 -29.03 17.76 -12.87
CA THR A 89 -27.97 16.75 -13.02
C THR A 89 -28.35 15.43 -12.34
N LEU A 90 -28.93 15.48 -11.14
CA LEU A 90 -29.36 14.28 -10.42
C LEU A 90 -30.51 13.56 -11.14
N GLU A 91 -31.48 14.29 -11.69
CA GLU A 91 -32.57 13.72 -12.49
C GLU A 91 -32.05 13.00 -13.74
N THR A 92 -31.09 13.61 -14.45
CA THR A 92 -30.44 12.99 -15.62
C THR A 92 -29.76 11.67 -15.25
N ILE A 93 -28.99 11.63 -14.16
CA ILE A 93 -28.32 10.41 -13.68
C ILE A 93 -29.35 9.32 -13.33
N ILE A 94 -30.49 9.68 -12.74
CA ILE A 94 -31.55 8.70 -12.40
C ILE A 94 -32.14 8.08 -13.67
N GLU A 95 -32.40 8.88 -14.71
CA GLU A 95 -32.93 8.37 -15.98
C GLU A 95 -31.92 7.49 -16.71
N GLU A 96 -30.62 7.83 -16.68
CA GLU A 96 -29.56 6.97 -17.22
C GLU A 96 -29.48 5.62 -16.48
N LEU A 97 -29.57 5.62 -15.14
CA LEU A 97 -29.58 4.40 -14.34
C LEU A 97 -30.82 3.53 -14.62
N LYS A 98 -32.00 4.15 -14.78
CA LYS A 98 -33.23 3.43 -15.16
C LYS A 98 -33.12 2.83 -16.56
N ALA A 99 -32.54 3.56 -17.52
CA ALA A 99 -32.30 3.07 -18.87
C ALA A 99 -31.35 1.87 -18.87
N ALA A 100 -30.23 1.94 -18.14
CA ALA A 100 -29.27 0.85 -17.99
C ALA A 100 -29.89 -0.40 -17.32
N ALA A 101 -30.77 -0.22 -16.35
CA ALA A 101 -31.52 -1.33 -15.73
C ALA A 101 -32.49 -1.99 -16.73
N LYS A 102 -33.14 -1.19 -17.58
CA LYS A 102 -34.09 -1.67 -18.60
C LYS A 102 -33.39 -2.41 -19.75
N GLU A 103 -32.23 -1.93 -20.19
CA GLU A 103 -31.42 -2.59 -21.23
C GLU A 103 -30.94 -3.98 -20.80
N ASN A 104 -30.53 -4.13 -19.53
CA ASN A 104 -30.18 -5.43 -18.96
C ASN A 104 -31.37 -6.40 -18.82
N THR A 105 -32.60 -5.89 -18.83
CA THR A 105 -33.83 -6.69 -18.70
C THR A 105 -34.36 -7.17 -20.07
N LEU A 106 -33.98 -6.50 -21.17
CA LEU A 106 -34.60 -6.69 -22.48
C LEU A 106 -33.77 -7.47 -23.50
N GLN A 107 -32.59 -7.99 -23.17
CA GLN A 107 -31.91 -8.97 -24.01
C GLN A 107 -32.65 -10.31 -23.91
N PRO A 108 -33.52 -10.67 -24.88
CA PRO A 108 -34.12 -12.00 -24.89
C PRO A 108 -32.97 -12.93 -25.24
N VAL A 109 -32.57 -13.78 -24.30
CA VAL A 109 -31.63 -14.85 -24.57
C VAL A 109 -32.24 -15.66 -25.72
N LYS A 110 -31.75 -15.44 -26.96
CA LYS A 110 -32.03 -16.31 -28.10
C LYS A 110 -31.40 -17.64 -27.73
N SER A 111 -32.20 -18.53 -27.14
CA SER A 111 -31.86 -19.94 -26.96
C SER A 111 -31.81 -20.56 -28.35
N SER A 112 -30.66 -20.44 -29.02
CA SER A 112 -30.46 -20.97 -30.38
C SER A 112 -29.99 -22.42 -30.41
N ASP A 113 -30.01 -23.14 -29.28
CA ASP A 113 -29.84 -24.58 -29.29
C ASP A 113 -31.08 -25.25 -28.69
N PRO A 114 -31.80 -26.10 -29.45
CA PRO A 114 -32.83 -26.93 -28.89
C PRO A 114 -32.22 -27.84 -27.81
N PRO A 115 -32.92 -28.08 -26.69
CA PRO A 115 -32.44 -28.96 -25.64
C PRO A 115 -32.07 -30.34 -26.24
N PRO A 116 -30.94 -30.95 -25.84
CA PRO A 116 -30.54 -32.25 -26.35
C PRO A 116 -31.67 -33.25 -26.14
N ASN A 117 -32.22 -33.76 -27.24
CA ASN A 117 -33.25 -34.78 -27.20
C ASN A 117 -32.59 -36.12 -26.85
N TYR A 118 -32.85 -36.64 -25.65
CA TYR A 118 -32.30 -37.90 -25.14
C TYR A 118 -33.19 -39.12 -25.43
N GLU A 119 -34.13 -39.03 -26.36
CA GLU A 119 -34.91 -40.20 -26.75
C GLU A 119 -34.21 -41.04 -27.82
N GLU A 120 -34.00 -42.31 -27.44
CA GLU A 120 -34.20 -43.48 -28.29
C GLU A 120 -33.02 -43.96 -29.15
N THR A 121 -32.34 -45.02 -28.66
CA THR A 121 -32.11 -46.26 -29.42
C THR A 121 -31.44 -47.34 -28.54
N ALA A 122 -32.26 -48.17 -27.90
CA ALA A 122 -31.84 -49.45 -27.36
C ALA A 122 -32.45 -50.57 -28.19
N LYS A 123 -31.69 -51.11 -29.15
CA LYS A 123 -31.97 -52.43 -29.75
C LYS A 123 -31.04 -53.46 -29.09
N PRO A 124 -31.56 -54.53 -28.46
CA PRO A 124 -30.72 -55.61 -27.96
C PRO A 124 -30.50 -56.62 -29.10
N ASN A 125 -29.24 -56.97 -29.37
CA ASN A 125 -28.94 -58.18 -30.13
C ASN A 125 -28.23 -59.18 -29.20
N VAL A 126 -28.75 -60.40 -29.24
CA VAL A 126 -28.44 -61.56 -28.40
C VAL A 126 -27.26 -62.30 -29.01
N MET A 127 -26.25 -62.66 -28.21
CA MET A 127 -25.70 -64.04 -28.15
C MET A 127 -24.50 -64.17 -27.17
N ASN A 128 -24.69 -65.12 -26.25
CA ASN A 128 -23.77 -66.10 -25.64
C ASN A 128 -22.23 -65.93 -25.73
N ALA A 129 -21.56 -66.01 -24.57
CA ALA A 129 -20.70 -67.16 -24.21
C ALA A 129 -20.15 -67.02 -22.77
N ALA A 130 -20.01 -68.17 -22.13
CA ALA A 130 -19.63 -68.38 -20.73
C ALA A 130 -18.11 -68.37 -20.52
N ALA A 131 -17.66 -67.96 -19.32
CA ALA A 131 -16.57 -68.61 -18.58
C ALA A 131 -16.44 -68.01 -17.18
N GLN A 132 -16.53 -68.88 -16.18
CA GLN A 132 -16.12 -68.70 -14.79
C GLN A 132 -14.60 -68.58 -14.72
N VAL A 133 -14.05 -67.74 -13.83
CA VAL A 133 -12.92 -68.12 -12.97
C VAL A 133 -13.02 -67.34 -11.65
N ASP A 134 -12.97 -68.13 -10.60
CA ASP A 134 -12.97 -67.85 -9.17
C ASP A 134 -11.51 -67.80 -8.70
N THR A 135 -11.09 -66.74 -8.01
CA THR A 135 -9.89 -66.78 -7.14
C THR A 135 -10.01 -65.79 -6.00
N LYS A 136 -10.44 -66.34 -4.85
CA LYS A 136 -10.15 -65.87 -3.50
C LYS A 136 -8.64 -65.74 -3.25
N GLY A 137 -8.24 -64.77 -2.42
CA GLY A 137 -7.05 -64.96 -1.60
C GLY A 137 -6.39 -63.71 -1.01
N VAL A 138 -6.55 -63.58 0.32
CA VAL A 138 -5.51 -63.13 1.27
C VAL A 138 -5.27 -61.62 1.45
N SER A 139 -5.72 -61.11 2.61
CA SER A 139 -5.12 -59.96 3.35
C SER A 139 -4.03 -60.49 4.32
N PRO A 140 -3.31 -59.68 5.13
CA PRO A 140 -3.21 -58.21 5.23
C PRO A 140 -1.74 -57.72 5.35
N THR A 141 -1.59 -56.44 5.74
CA THR A 141 -0.42 -55.81 6.40
C THR A 141 0.70 -55.26 5.52
N SER A 142 0.68 -53.94 5.30
CA SER A 142 1.88 -53.10 5.46
C SER A 142 1.49 -51.63 5.59
N ARG A 143 2.18 -50.97 6.50
CA ARG A 143 2.02 -49.59 6.97
C ARG A 143 3.18 -48.82 6.34
N GLU A 144 2.94 -47.94 5.36
CA GLU A 144 4.01 -47.06 4.86
C GLU A 144 3.50 -45.79 4.20
N ALA A 145 4.03 -44.67 4.72
CA ALA A 145 4.44 -43.44 4.06
C ALA A 145 3.56 -42.87 2.94
N SER A 146 2.79 -41.83 3.28
CA SER A 146 2.33 -40.83 2.32
C SER A 146 3.53 -40.02 1.78
N LYS A 147 4.08 -40.46 0.65
CA LYS A 147 4.76 -39.60 -0.32
C LYS A 147 3.72 -39.21 -1.37
N VAL A 148 3.37 -37.92 -1.43
CA VAL A 148 2.70 -37.34 -2.60
C VAL A 148 3.72 -36.42 -3.24
N SER A 149 4.31 -36.90 -4.33
CA SER A 149 5.08 -36.14 -5.31
C SER A 149 4.35 -36.22 -6.64
N GLU A 150 4.43 -35.11 -7.37
CA GLU A 150 4.37 -35.00 -8.84
C GLU A 150 3.06 -35.42 -9.54
N SER A 151 2.30 -34.43 -10.00
CA SER A 151 2.43 -33.79 -11.32
C SER A 151 1.80 -34.63 -12.42
N ASP A 152 0.70 -34.14 -13.00
CA ASP A 152 0.72 -33.99 -14.44
C ASP A 152 -0.26 -32.94 -14.94
N LYS A 153 0.16 -32.36 -16.05
CA LYS A 153 -0.25 -31.11 -16.67
C LYS A 153 -1.20 -31.38 -17.85
N LEU A 154 -1.93 -30.32 -18.23
CA LEU A 154 -2.61 -30.07 -19.52
C LEU A 154 -3.95 -30.84 -19.68
N ASN A 155 -5.01 -30.31 -20.28
CA ASN A 155 -5.24 -29.12 -21.12
C ASN A 155 -6.76 -28.91 -21.14
N GLY A 156 -7.26 -27.68 -21.03
CA GLY A 156 -8.69 -27.38 -21.20
C GLY A 156 -9.00 -25.91 -21.01
N ASP A 157 -9.45 -25.27 -22.09
CA ASP A 157 -9.65 -23.83 -22.30
C ASP A 157 -10.02 -23.02 -21.04
N ALA A 158 -9.01 -22.36 -20.48
CA ALA A 158 -9.17 -21.35 -19.46
C ALA A 158 -9.89 -20.14 -20.06
N LYS A 159 -11.19 -20.01 -19.75
CA LYS A 159 -11.93 -18.76 -19.98
C LYS A 159 -11.17 -17.65 -19.26
N VAL A 160 -10.58 -16.76 -20.05
CA VAL A 160 -9.77 -15.63 -19.58
C VAL A 160 -10.56 -14.92 -18.49
N PRO A 161 -10.06 -14.86 -17.23
CA PRO A 161 -10.72 -14.11 -16.18
C PRO A 161 -10.91 -12.69 -16.68
N HIS A 162 -12.16 -12.27 -16.89
CA HIS A 162 -12.42 -10.90 -17.26
C HIS A 162 -11.85 -10.01 -16.16
N PRO A 163 -11.04 -8.99 -16.49
CA PRO A 163 -10.53 -8.05 -15.51
C PRO A 163 -11.76 -7.50 -14.78
N PRO A 164 -11.84 -7.68 -13.46
CA PRO A 164 -13.04 -7.23 -12.77
C PRO A 164 -13.14 -5.69 -12.86
N LYS A 165 -14.26 -5.12 -12.43
CA LYS A 165 -14.54 -3.68 -12.63
C LYS A 165 -13.81 -2.79 -11.62
N PRO A 166 -13.33 -1.59 -12.00
CA PRO A 166 -12.67 -0.63 -11.09
C PRO A 166 -13.46 -0.29 -9.81
N GLU A 167 -14.80 -0.40 -9.88
CA GLU A 167 -15.73 -0.21 -8.76
C GLU A 167 -15.40 -1.07 -7.53
N GLU A 168 -14.85 -2.27 -7.74
CA GLU A 168 -14.49 -3.21 -6.67
C GLU A 168 -13.31 -2.72 -5.80
N LEU A 169 -12.37 -1.93 -6.36
CA LEU A 169 -11.23 -1.45 -5.59
C LEU A 169 -11.62 -0.34 -4.60
N ALA A 170 -12.45 0.59 -5.06
CA ALA A 170 -13.00 1.63 -4.20
C ALA A 170 -13.82 1.00 -3.05
N GLU A 171 -14.53 -0.10 -3.33
CA GLU A 171 -15.23 -0.88 -2.31
C GLU A 171 -14.28 -1.55 -1.31
N LEU A 172 -13.15 -2.11 -1.75
CA LEU A 172 -12.14 -2.68 -0.85
C LEU A 172 -11.57 -1.62 0.10
N VAL A 173 -11.17 -0.46 -0.42
CA VAL A 173 -10.66 0.66 0.41
C VAL A 173 -11.76 1.15 1.37
N LYS A 174 -13.01 1.26 0.89
CA LYS A 174 -14.16 1.63 1.72
C LYS A 174 -14.44 0.59 2.81
N ALA A 175 -14.31 -0.70 2.52
CA ALA A 175 -14.45 -1.78 3.49
C ALA A 175 -13.36 -1.71 4.58
N ARG A 176 -12.10 -1.46 4.19
CA ARG A 176 -10.99 -1.22 5.13
C ARG A 176 -11.26 -0.02 6.03
N ASN A 177 -11.71 1.09 5.45
CA ASN A 177 -12.08 2.29 6.21
C ASN A 177 -13.24 2.05 7.17
N ARG A 178 -14.23 1.24 6.79
CA ARG A 178 -15.33 0.84 7.67
C ARG A 178 -14.85 0.03 8.87
N ILE A 179 -13.90 -0.90 8.66
CA ILE A 179 -13.26 -1.64 9.77
C ILE A 179 -12.59 -0.65 10.72
N LEU A 180 -11.80 0.29 10.19
CA LEU A 180 -11.10 1.29 11.01
C LEU A 180 -12.05 2.23 11.77
N ALA A 181 -13.12 2.70 11.11
CA ALA A 181 -14.11 3.59 11.73
C ALA A 181 -14.86 2.91 12.91
N SER A 182 -14.98 1.58 12.88
CA SER A 182 -15.61 0.81 13.96
C SER A 182 -14.75 0.68 15.22
N ILE A 183 -13.45 0.99 15.14
CA ILE A 183 -12.53 0.88 16.27
C ILE A 183 -12.78 2.05 17.25
N PRO A 184 -12.92 1.77 18.56
CA PRO A 184 -13.11 2.82 19.54
C PRO A 184 -11.85 3.67 19.71
N LEU A 185 -12.03 4.99 19.83
CA LEU A 185 -10.96 5.91 20.15
C LEU A 185 -10.50 5.73 21.60
N PRO A 186 -9.21 5.99 21.90
CA PRO A 186 -8.74 6.05 23.27
C PRO A 186 -9.47 7.18 24.03
N PRO A 187 -9.65 7.06 25.36
CA PRO A 187 -10.45 7.99 26.16
C PRO A 187 -9.93 9.43 26.23
N ASN A 188 -8.70 9.69 25.78
CA ASN A 188 -8.05 11.00 25.81
C ASN A 188 -7.42 11.31 24.44
N PRO A 189 -8.22 11.61 23.40
CA PRO A 189 -7.67 12.15 22.16
C PRO A 189 -7.03 13.52 22.44
N PRO A 190 -6.02 13.94 21.66
CA PRO A 190 -5.50 15.30 21.79
C PRO A 190 -6.60 16.31 21.45
N ASP A 191 -6.94 17.20 22.38
CA ASP A 191 -7.98 18.23 22.19
C ASP A 191 -7.60 19.29 21.14
N ASN A 192 -6.30 19.40 20.81
CA ASN A 192 -5.75 20.41 19.93
C ASN A 192 -5.26 19.81 18.62
N PRO A 193 -5.31 20.58 17.50
CA PRO A 193 -4.68 20.17 16.26
C PRO A 193 -3.19 19.89 16.49
N LEU A 194 -2.67 18.84 15.84
CA LEU A 194 -1.28 18.44 15.97
C LEU A 194 -0.35 19.56 15.49
N VAL A 195 0.59 19.96 16.35
CA VAL A 195 1.59 20.99 16.01
C VAL A 195 2.65 20.35 15.10
N PRO A 196 2.95 20.96 13.94
CA PRO A 196 3.97 20.46 13.04
C PRO A 196 5.37 20.55 13.67
N ILE A 197 6.16 19.50 13.47
CA ILE A 197 7.57 19.43 13.80
C ILE A 197 8.36 20.02 12.62
N SER A 198 8.58 21.33 12.65
CA SER A 198 9.34 22.04 11.62
C SER A 198 10.83 21.72 11.73
N LEU A 199 11.33 20.90 10.79
CA LEU A 199 12.75 20.56 10.67
C LEU A 199 13.41 21.35 9.53
N PRO A 200 14.68 21.72 9.67
CA PRO A 200 15.42 22.29 8.54
C PRO A 200 15.59 21.27 7.40
N SER A 201 15.58 21.73 6.15
CA SER A 201 15.73 20.86 4.96
C SER A 201 17.01 20.02 4.94
N SER A 202 18.04 20.43 5.67
CA SER A 202 19.32 19.71 5.82
C SER A 202 19.30 18.61 6.88
N MET A 203 18.21 18.45 7.64
CA MET A 203 18.12 17.55 8.79
C MET A 203 16.96 16.59 8.62
N THR A 204 17.23 15.30 8.79
CA THR A 204 16.22 14.25 8.79
C THR A 204 15.56 14.11 10.17
N LEU A 205 14.37 13.51 10.22
CA LEU A 205 13.71 13.19 11.49
C LEU A 205 14.61 12.32 12.39
N HIS A 206 15.35 11.36 11.82
CA HIS A 206 16.19 10.47 12.61
C HIS A 206 17.34 11.20 13.29
N GLU A 207 18.03 12.10 12.57
CA GLU A 207 19.08 12.95 13.14
C GLU A 207 18.52 13.88 14.22
N PHE A 208 17.35 14.47 13.96
CA PHE A 208 16.64 15.29 14.93
C PHE A 208 16.33 14.51 16.22
N LEU A 209 15.68 13.35 16.13
CA LEU A 209 15.34 12.53 17.29
C LEU A 209 16.58 11.96 18.00
N SER A 210 17.69 11.75 17.29
CA SER A 210 18.96 11.33 17.89
C SER A 210 19.58 12.41 18.78
N SER A 211 19.31 13.69 18.48
CA SER A 211 19.75 14.84 19.30
C SER A 211 18.95 15.05 20.60
N ALA A 212 17.87 14.29 20.79
CA ALA A 212 17.02 14.39 21.97
C ALA A 212 17.74 14.08 23.29
N SER A 213 17.10 14.38 24.42
CA SER A 213 17.60 13.95 25.73
C SER A 213 17.64 12.42 25.83
N ALA A 214 18.49 11.89 26.73
CA ALA A 214 18.59 10.44 26.94
C ALA A 214 17.24 9.81 27.30
N THR A 215 16.48 10.46 28.19
CA THR A 215 15.13 10.04 28.59
C THR A 215 14.17 9.96 27.40
N LEU A 216 14.12 11.01 26.55
CA LEU A 216 13.25 11.00 25.38
C LEU A 216 13.67 9.91 24.37
N ARG A 217 14.97 9.69 24.16
CA ARG A 217 15.45 8.59 23.31
C ARG A 217 15.03 7.22 23.85
N THR A 218 15.03 7.02 25.16
CA THR A 218 14.54 5.78 25.78
C THR A 218 13.05 5.58 25.51
N CYS A 219 12.22 6.63 25.64
CA CYS A 219 10.80 6.58 25.30
C CYS A 219 10.56 6.29 23.81
N LEU A 220 11.44 6.81 22.95
CA LEU A 220 11.38 6.62 21.50
C LEU A 220 12.13 5.37 21.01
N GLY A 221 12.61 4.48 21.89
CA GLY A 221 13.53 3.40 21.49
C GLY A 221 13.06 2.50 20.34
N ASN A 222 11.75 2.42 20.09
CA ASN A 222 11.14 1.64 19.01
C ASN A 222 10.21 2.46 18.11
N TYR A 223 10.40 3.77 17.99
CA TYR A 223 9.50 4.60 17.20
C TYR A 223 9.40 4.15 15.73
N ARG A 224 8.26 4.47 15.09
CA ARG A 224 7.99 4.17 13.68
C ARG A 224 7.75 5.44 12.90
N VAL A 225 8.15 5.39 11.63
CA VAL A 225 7.87 6.43 10.64
C VAL A 225 6.84 5.88 9.67
N LEU A 226 5.68 6.53 9.60
CA LEU A 226 4.61 6.27 8.66
C LEU A 226 4.84 7.15 7.43
N GLN A 227 5.06 6.54 6.28
CA GLN A 227 5.27 7.26 5.03
C GLN A 227 3.91 7.62 4.42
N SER A 228 3.67 8.89 4.07
CA SER A 228 2.43 9.34 3.40
C SER A 228 2.07 8.52 2.19
N VAL A 229 3.04 8.26 1.32
CA VAL A 229 2.82 7.52 0.07
C VAL A 229 2.35 6.08 0.25
N THR A 230 2.47 5.49 1.44
CA THR A 230 2.01 4.12 1.73
C THR A 230 0.97 4.06 2.85
N THR A 231 0.64 5.18 3.48
CA THR A 231 -0.27 5.24 4.63
C THR A 231 -1.53 5.99 4.24
N ASN A 232 -2.69 5.37 4.49
CA ASN A 232 -4.00 5.95 4.25
C ASN A 232 -4.72 6.10 5.59
N TRP A 233 -5.19 7.32 5.89
CA TRP A 233 -5.95 7.61 7.09
C TRP A 233 -7.45 7.43 6.81
N CYS A 234 -8.20 6.96 7.81
CA CYS A 234 -9.63 6.81 7.70
C CYS A 234 -10.29 8.20 7.69
N PRO A 235 -11.11 8.54 6.66
CA PRO A 235 -11.69 9.88 6.55
C PRO A 235 -12.74 10.20 7.61
N GLU A 236 -13.36 9.18 8.21
CA GLU A 236 -14.33 9.35 9.29
C GLU A 236 -13.65 9.50 10.67
N ARG A 237 -12.41 9.00 10.80
CA ARG A 237 -11.61 8.96 12.03
C ARG A 237 -10.13 9.01 11.67
N GLU A 238 -9.60 10.23 11.54
CA GLU A 238 -8.22 10.46 11.08
C GLU A 238 -7.16 9.91 12.07
N GLU A 239 -7.55 9.47 13.25
CA GLU A 239 -6.70 8.80 14.24
C GLU A 239 -6.43 7.32 13.91
N HIS A 240 -7.17 6.74 12.96
CA HIS A 240 -6.98 5.36 12.52
C HIS A 240 -6.62 5.35 11.05
N GLY A 241 -5.84 4.36 10.64
CA GLY A 241 -5.39 4.25 9.26
C GLY A 241 -5.00 2.84 8.90
N PHE A 242 -4.52 2.65 7.68
CA PHE A 242 -3.82 1.45 7.27
C PHE A 242 -2.60 1.83 6.46
N MET A 243 -1.59 0.97 6.44
CA MET A 243 -0.41 1.15 5.62
C MET A 243 -0.13 -0.08 4.77
N TYR A 244 0.45 0.15 3.60
CA TYR A 244 0.99 -0.89 2.75
C TYR A 244 2.46 -1.13 3.08
N THR A 245 2.84 -2.40 3.24
CA THR A 245 4.24 -2.76 3.52
C THR A 245 4.63 -4.05 2.81
N PRO A 246 5.89 -4.18 2.33
CA PRO A 246 6.37 -5.42 1.73
C PRO A 246 6.31 -6.59 2.72
N ALA A 247 5.68 -7.70 2.32
CA ALA A 247 5.72 -8.94 3.10
C ALA A 247 7.08 -9.66 2.99
N PHE A 248 7.95 -9.22 2.08
CA PHE A 248 9.26 -9.80 1.84
C PHE A 248 10.34 -8.71 1.70
N LYS A 249 11.57 -9.02 2.11
CA LYS A 249 12.77 -8.22 1.83
C LYS A 249 13.77 -9.01 1.03
N CYS A 250 14.34 -8.35 0.02
CA CYS A 250 15.46 -8.86 -0.75
C CYS A 250 16.77 -8.41 -0.10
N SER A 251 17.66 -9.37 0.16
CA SER A 251 19.00 -9.12 0.70
C SER A 251 20.05 -9.80 -0.18
N THR A 252 21.21 -9.15 -0.32
CA THR A 252 22.36 -9.76 -1.00
C THR A 252 23.03 -10.75 -0.06
N ASN A 253 23.30 -11.97 -0.54
CA ASN A 253 24.06 -12.94 0.24
C ASN A 253 25.47 -12.39 0.51
N PRO A 254 25.91 -12.29 1.77
CA PRO A 254 27.22 -11.71 2.08
C PRO A 254 28.39 -12.53 1.51
N ARG A 255 28.19 -13.82 1.22
CA ARG A 255 29.21 -14.72 0.66
C ARG A 255 29.25 -14.70 -0.87
N VAL A 256 28.15 -14.35 -1.53
CA VAL A 256 28.00 -14.42 -2.99
C VAL A 256 27.20 -13.20 -3.46
N ALA A 257 27.88 -12.20 -4.00
CA ALA A 257 27.27 -10.91 -4.38
C ALA A 257 26.15 -11.04 -5.42
N THR A 258 26.17 -12.09 -6.23
CA THR A 258 25.16 -12.39 -7.27
C THR A 258 23.97 -13.19 -6.74
N ALA A 259 24.05 -13.77 -5.54
CA ALA A 259 22.94 -14.53 -4.96
C ALA A 259 22.04 -13.62 -4.11
N HIS A 260 20.74 -13.75 -4.31
CA HIS A 260 19.72 -12.97 -3.59
C HIS A 260 18.90 -13.89 -2.69
N ARG A 261 18.57 -13.40 -1.49
CA ARG A 261 17.69 -14.10 -0.56
C ARG A 261 16.48 -13.23 -0.27
N TRP A 262 15.30 -13.84 -0.44
CA TRP A 262 14.03 -13.30 -0.01
C TRP A 262 13.75 -13.77 1.42
N ASN A 263 13.45 -12.84 2.31
CA ASN A 263 13.08 -13.14 3.69
C ASN A 263 11.67 -12.60 3.92
N GLY A 264 10.79 -13.42 4.48
CA GLY A 264 9.50 -12.95 4.97
C GLY A 264 9.70 -11.93 6.09
N VAL A 265 8.86 -10.91 6.11
CA VAL A 265 8.85 -9.85 7.12
C VAL A 265 7.69 -10.10 8.07
N ASP A 266 7.97 -10.06 9.36
CA ASP A 266 6.92 -9.94 10.36
C ASP A 266 6.42 -8.49 10.38
N VAL A 267 5.36 -8.24 9.60
CA VAL A 267 4.79 -6.91 9.39
C VAL A 267 4.06 -6.39 10.63
N ILE A 268 3.54 -7.28 11.48
CA ILE A 268 2.80 -6.92 12.70
C ILE A 268 3.70 -6.90 13.94
N GLY A 269 4.64 -7.85 14.07
CA GLY A 269 5.37 -8.06 15.33
C GLY A 269 6.11 -6.83 15.83
N ARG A 270 6.56 -5.97 14.91
CA ARG A 270 7.21 -4.68 15.18
C ARG A 270 6.31 -3.62 15.82
N MET A 271 4.99 -3.78 15.73
CA MET A 271 3.96 -2.90 16.31
C MET A 271 2.90 -3.72 17.06
N SER A 272 3.27 -4.92 17.52
CA SER A 272 2.44 -5.78 18.39
C SER A 272 2.18 -5.14 19.77
N LYS A 273 3.04 -4.21 20.17
CA LYS A 273 2.92 -3.35 21.36
C LYS A 273 2.66 -1.91 20.93
N PRO A 274 2.05 -1.06 21.80
CA PRO A 274 1.92 0.36 21.53
C PRO A 274 3.27 0.94 21.14
N THR A 275 3.31 1.56 19.96
CA THR A 275 4.54 2.07 19.34
C THR A 275 4.34 3.52 18.95
N GLU A 276 5.26 4.37 19.37
CA GLU A 276 5.24 5.80 19.03
C GLU A 276 5.46 5.99 17.53
N CYS A 277 4.55 6.69 16.87
CA CYS A 277 4.57 6.88 15.42
C CYS A 277 4.72 8.35 15.04
N PHE A 278 5.48 8.58 13.99
CA PHE A 278 5.62 9.87 13.32
C PHE A 278 5.13 9.75 11.90
N TYR A 279 4.46 10.78 11.41
CA TYR A 279 3.91 10.84 10.06
C TYR A 279 4.50 12.04 9.32
N ASN A 280 4.85 11.86 8.05
CA ASN A 280 5.26 12.96 7.18
C ASN A 280 4.12 13.29 6.23
N ASN A 281 3.56 14.49 6.34
CA ASN A 281 2.63 15.02 5.36
C ASN A 281 3.33 16.10 4.53
N GLU A 282 3.57 15.83 3.25
CA GLU A 282 4.11 16.82 2.30
C GLU A 282 5.39 17.52 2.81
N GLY A 283 6.30 16.76 3.42
CA GLY A 283 7.55 17.30 3.97
C GLY A 283 7.45 17.84 5.40
N THR A 284 6.24 17.95 5.95
CA THR A 284 6.00 18.36 7.34
C THR A 284 5.83 17.15 8.25
N TRP A 285 6.56 17.12 9.36
CA TRP A 285 6.54 16.01 10.31
C TRP A 285 5.51 16.24 11.42
N TYR A 286 4.83 15.18 11.83
CA TYR A 286 3.88 15.19 12.94
C TYR A 286 4.15 13.99 13.85
N TYR A 287 3.97 14.18 15.15
CA TYR A 287 3.86 13.06 16.08
C TYR A 287 2.40 12.57 16.04
N ALA A 288 2.19 11.35 15.53
CA ALA A 288 0.86 10.82 15.24
C ALA A 288 0.20 10.19 16.47
N GLY A 289 0.98 9.85 17.50
CA GLY A 289 0.52 9.13 18.70
C GLY A 289 1.13 7.74 18.84
N SER A 290 0.54 6.93 19.73
CA SER A 290 0.95 5.56 19.99
C SER A 290 -0.01 4.57 19.31
N TYR A 291 0.53 3.68 18.47
CA TYR A 291 -0.27 2.78 17.63
C TYR A 291 -0.01 1.31 17.93
N LYS A 292 -1.03 0.47 17.73
CA LYS A 292 -0.89 -0.97 17.54
C LYS A 292 -1.25 -1.35 16.12
N ALA A 293 -0.52 -2.30 15.56
CA ALA A 293 -0.81 -2.85 14.24
C ALA A 293 -1.70 -4.10 14.35
N PHE A 294 -2.56 -4.30 13.36
CA PHE A 294 -3.28 -5.55 13.14
C PHE A 294 -3.32 -5.91 11.66
N GLN A 295 -3.44 -7.20 11.36
CA GLN A 295 -3.45 -7.69 9.98
C GLN A 295 -4.80 -7.40 9.32
N MET A 296 -4.78 -6.89 8.09
CA MET A 296 -5.93 -6.82 7.19
C MET A 296 -5.68 -7.73 5.98
N ASP A 297 -6.65 -7.83 5.07
CA ASP A 297 -6.49 -8.60 3.85
C ASP A 297 -5.35 -8.04 3.00
N ASP A 298 -4.43 -8.92 2.59
CA ASP A 298 -3.29 -8.59 1.74
C ASP A 298 -3.75 -7.92 0.43
N VAL A 299 -2.89 -7.06 -0.11
CA VAL A 299 -3.08 -6.42 -1.40
C VAL A 299 -3.07 -7.49 -2.50
N THR A 300 -4.13 -7.57 -3.27
CA THR A 300 -4.22 -8.48 -4.42
C THR A 300 -3.33 -7.99 -5.57
N THR A 301 -2.98 -8.88 -6.51
CA THR A 301 -2.24 -8.47 -7.74
C THR A 301 -2.98 -7.41 -8.56
N ARG A 302 -4.30 -7.42 -8.45
CA ARG A 302 -5.15 -6.44 -9.12
C ARG A 302 -5.15 -5.09 -8.42
N GLU A 303 -5.27 -5.07 -7.10
CA GLU A 303 -5.10 -3.85 -6.32
C GLU A 303 -3.71 -3.25 -6.54
N TRP A 304 -2.67 -4.10 -6.61
CA TRP A 304 -1.31 -3.67 -6.94
C TRP A 304 -1.22 -2.90 -8.27
N ALA A 305 -1.92 -3.36 -9.30
CA ALA A 305 -1.92 -2.72 -10.62
C ALA A 305 -2.54 -1.30 -10.61
N GLU A 306 -3.39 -1.01 -9.63
CA GLU A 306 -4.09 0.27 -9.47
C GLU A 306 -3.44 1.18 -8.41
N LEU A 307 -2.42 0.70 -7.69
CA LEU A 307 -1.65 1.55 -6.78
C LEU A 307 -0.96 2.67 -7.56
N SER A 308 -0.82 3.84 -6.93
CA SER A 308 -0.09 4.95 -7.53
C SER A 308 1.36 4.56 -7.83
N THR A 309 1.95 5.18 -8.85
CA THR A 309 3.33 4.87 -9.23
C THR A 309 4.32 5.20 -8.11
N GLU A 310 4.02 6.21 -7.30
CA GLU A 310 4.77 6.60 -6.11
C GLU A 310 4.69 5.52 -5.02
N THR A 311 3.49 5.02 -4.70
CA THR A 311 3.29 3.95 -3.72
C THR A 311 4.01 2.67 -4.15
N SER A 312 3.80 2.23 -5.38
CA SER A 312 4.45 1.03 -5.94
C SER A 312 5.98 1.16 -5.94
N SER A 313 6.50 2.33 -6.34
CA SER A 313 7.94 2.62 -6.31
C SER A 313 8.51 2.62 -4.90
N ALA A 314 7.78 3.17 -3.92
CA ALA A 314 8.19 3.16 -2.52
C ALA A 314 8.26 1.72 -1.97
N LEU A 315 7.26 0.90 -2.26
CA LEU A 315 7.22 -0.52 -1.85
C LEU A 315 8.34 -1.33 -2.49
N ILE A 316 8.63 -1.12 -3.78
CA ILE A 316 9.76 -1.78 -4.47
C ILE A 316 11.08 -1.36 -3.83
N LYS A 317 11.32 -0.05 -3.64
CA LYS A 317 12.54 0.46 -3.00
C LYS A 317 12.72 -0.12 -1.61
N ASP A 318 11.65 -0.15 -0.82
CA ASP A 318 11.68 -0.70 0.53
C ASP A 318 11.95 -2.22 0.50
N THR A 319 11.42 -2.94 -0.47
CA THR A 319 11.69 -4.39 -0.67
C THR A 319 13.17 -4.67 -0.89
N ILE A 320 13.86 -3.84 -1.69
CA ILE A 320 15.26 -4.05 -2.07
C ILE A 320 16.26 -3.24 -1.23
N ALA A 321 15.81 -2.51 -0.21
CA ALA A 321 16.65 -1.66 0.63
C ALA A 321 17.78 -2.43 1.37
N GLY A 322 17.63 -3.75 1.54
CA GLY A 322 18.65 -4.63 2.12
C GLY A 322 19.76 -5.05 1.16
N ARG A 323 19.70 -4.63 -0.11
CA ARG A 323 20.74 -4.92 -1.12
C ARG A 323 21.85 -3.87 -1.05
N LYS A 324 23.10 -4.32 -1.12
CA LYS A 324 24.26 -3.41 -1.20
C LYS A 324 24.39 -2.73 -2.56
N ASN A 325 23.90 -3.40 -3.61
CA ASN A 325 23.93 -2.93 -4.99
C ASN A 325 22.51 -3.05 -5.57
N SER A 326 21.79 -1.93 -5.62
CA SER A 326 20.51 -1.82 -6.33
C SER A 326 20.76 -1.19 -7.69
N SER A 327 20.57 -1.95 -8.78
CA SER A 327 20.56 -1.41 -10.13
C SER A 327 19.12 -1.16 -10.61
N PRO A 328 18.89 -0.31 -11.64
CA PRO A 328 17.58 -0.15 -12.25
C PRO A 328 16.94 -1.48 -12.69
N GLN A 329 17.77 -2.43 -13.14
CA GLN A 329 17.34 -3.78 -13.47
C GLN A 329 16.70 -4.50 -12.27
N ASN A 330 17.23 -4.35 -11.06
CA ASN A 330 16.64 -4.99 -9.87
C ASN A 330 15.30 -4.38 -9.47
N THR A 331 15.13 -3.07 -9.67
CA THR A 331 13.84 -2.39 -9.49
C THR A 331 12.81 -2.95 -10.47
N TYR A 332 13.19 -3.11 -11.75
CA TYR A 332 12.33 -3.69 -12.78
C TYR A 332 11.94 -5.14 -12.45
N GLU A 333 12.91 -6.01 -12.17
CA GLU A 333 12.66 -7.41 -11.79
C GLU A 333 11.73 -7.53 -10.57
N THR A 334 11.96 -6.71 -9.55
CA THR A 334 11.12 -6.71 -8.34
C THR A 334 9.69 -6.24 -8.66
N SER A 335 9.54 -5.24 -9.53
CA SER A 335 8.23 -4.81 -10.03
C SER A 335 7.47 -5.95 -10.73
N GLN A 336 8.16 -6.70 -11.60
CA GLN A 336 7.58 -7.85 -12.30
C GLN A 336 7.13 -8.95 -11.33
N LEU A 337 7.89 -9.19 -10.26
CA LEU A 337 7.52 -10.18 -9.24
C LEU A 337 6.25 -9.77 -8.47
N TYR A 338 6.05 -8.49 -8.19
CA TYR A 338 4.79 -8.00 -7.61
C TYR A 338 3.63 -8.09 -8.60
N ALA A 339 3.83 -7.67 -9.84
CA ALA A 339 2.81 -7.76 -10.89
C ALA A 339 2.33 -9.20 -11.13
N ALA A 340 3.24 -10.18 -11.03
CA ALA A 340 2.95 -11.60 -11.12
C ALA A 340 2.37 -12.22 -9.84
N GLY A 341 2.31 -11.49 -8.72
CA GLY A 341 1.85 -11.98 -7.41
C GLY A 341 2.82 -12.92 -6.69
N ALA A 342 4.07 -13.01 -7.18
CA ALA A 342 5.12 -13.79 -6.53
C ALA A 342 5.60 -13.12 -5.23
N LEU A 343 5.55 -11.79 -5.17
CA LEU A 343 5.72 -11.01 -3.95
C LEU A 343 4.37 -10.45 -3.52
N LYS A 344 4.15 -10.42 -2.20
CA LYS A 344 2.93 -9.90 -1.58
C LYS A 344 3.19 -8.56 -0.90
N VAL A 345 2.20 -7.69 -0.96
CA VAL A 345 2.13 -6.47 -0.13
C VAL A 345 1.10 -6.72 0.95
N ALA A 346 1.52 -6.58 2.21
CA ALA A 346 0.62 -6.69 3.34
C ALA A 346 -0.12 -5.35 3.52
N CYS A 347 -1.42 -5.43 3.81
CA CYS A 347 -2.20 -4.30 4.30
C CYS A 347 -2.27 -4.40 5.83
N VAL A 348 -1.71 -3.41 6.52
CA VAL A 348 -1.60 -3.41 7.98
C VAL A 348 -2.47 -2.28 8.53
N GLY A 349 -3.48 -2.63 9.31
CA GLY A 349 -4.31 -1.68 10.03
C GLY A 349 -3.55 -1.04 11.19
N LEU A 350 -3.74 0.27 11.36
CA LEU A 350 -3.13 1.13 12.37
C LEU A 350 -4.22 1.61 13.32
N GLN A 351 -4.24 1.03 14.53
CA GLN A 351 -5.10 1.46 15.61
C GLN A 351 -4.35 2.44 16.52
N CYS A 352 -4.82 3.68 16.60
CA CYS A 352 -4.38 4.59 17.65
C CYS A 352 -4.90 4.08 18.99
N VAL A 353 -3.97 3.78 19.91
CA VAL A 353 -4.27 3.28 21.25
C VAL A 353 -4.00 4.32 22.34
N GLY A 354 -3.48 5.48 21.98
CA GLY A 354 -3.22 6.58 22.90
C GLY A 354 -2.36 7.67 22.28
N PHE A 355 -2.16 8.74 23.05
CA PHE A 355 -1.34 9.87 22.67
C PHE A 355 -0.43 10.24 23.85
N ASN A 356 0.88 10.07 23.69
CA ASN A 356 1.84 10.31 24.77
C ASN A 356 2.17 11.81 24.87
N GLN A 357 1.45 12.52 25.74
CA GLN A 357 1.58 13.97 25.90
C GLN A 357 2.98 14.42 26.36
N GLU A 358 3.73 13.56 27.05
CA GLU A 358 5.10 13.86 27.47
C GLU A 358 6.07 13.81 26.29
N VAL A 359 5.97 12.76 25.47
CA VAL A 359 6.76 12.63 24.23
C VAL A 359 6.43 13.78 23.29
N TYR A 360 5.14 14.05 23.06
CA TYR A 360 4.69 15.14 22.19
C TYR A 360 5.25 16.50 22.61
N ARG A 361 5.12 16.87 23.90
CA ARG A 361 5.66 18.14 24.42
C ARG A 361 7.17 18.19 24.30
N SER A 362 7.87 17.12 24.65
CA SER A 362 9.33 17.07 24.62
C SER A 362 9.89 17.19 23.19
N VAL A 363 9.25 16.53 22.23
CA VAL A 363 9.60 16.63 20.80
C VAL A 363 9.32 18.03 20.26
N SER A 364 8.17 18.60 20.62
CA SER A 364 7.78 19.95 20.19
C SER A 364 8.73 21.02 20.74
N GLU A 365 9.10 20.91 22.02
CA GLU A 365 10.08 21.80 22.66
C GLU A 365 11.47 21.68 22.03
N LEU A 366 11.91 20.45 21.71
CA LEU A 366 13.17 20.21 21.01
C LEU A 366 13.17 20.88 19.63
N ALA A 367 12.08 20.76 18.86
CA ALA A 367 11.94 21.41 17.56
C ALA A 367 11.96 22.94 17.69
N ALA A 368 11.28 23.51 18.69
CA ALA A 368 11.29 24.95 18.96
C ALA A 368 12.70 25.46 19.30
N LYS A 369 13.44 24.74 20.16
CA LYS A 369 14.84 25.08 20.51
C LYS A 369 15.77 25.03 19.30
N LEU A 370 15.60 24.03 18.44
CA LEU A 370 16.38 23.90 17.21
C LEU A 370 16.16 25.11 16.29
N ASN A 371 14.91 25.53 16.13
CA ASN A 371 14.56 26.69 15.31
C ASN A 371 15.07 28.01 15.90
N GLN A 372 15.11 28.16 17.22
CA GLN A 372 15.70 29.35 17.88
C GLN A 372 17.23 29.42 17.76
N SER A 373 17.91 28.28 17.79
CA SER A 373 19.38 28.20 17.77
C SER A 373 19.97 28.61 16.42
N LYS A 374 19.28 28.28 15.31
CA LYS A 374 19.74 28.62 13.96
C LYS A 374 19.82 30.12 13.68
N TRP A 375 18.96 30.93 14.29
CA TRP A 375 19.02 32.39 14.14
C TRP A 375 20.24 33.01 14.83
N LYS A 376 20.86 32.33 15.80
CA LYS A 376 22.03 32.86 16.51
C LYS A 376 23.36 32.59 15.79
N ALA A 377 23.45 31.55 14.94
CA ALA A 377 24.71 31.15 14.30
C ALA A 377 25.03 31.92 13.00
N LEU A 378 24.06 32.62 12.40
CA LEU A 378 24.25 33.48 11.22
C LEU A 378 24.33 34.98 11.56
N GLY A 379 24.33 35.32 12.84
CA GLY A 379 24.81 36.62 13.29
C GLY A 379 26.31 36.67 13.01
N ILE A 380 26.67 37.05 11.78
CA ILE A 380 28.01 37.52 11.45
C ILE A 380 28.39 38.46 12.59
N PRO A 381 29.45 38.17 13.37
CA PRO A 381 29.92 39.11 14.36
C PRO A 381 30.20 40.39 13.60
N THR A 382 29.34 41.39 13.78
CA THR A 382 29.62 42.73 13.30
C THR A 382 30.98 43.05 13.90
N PRO A 383 32.02 43.29 13.07
CA PRO A 383 33.35 43.54 13.60
C PRO A 383 33.20 44.63 14.68
N PRO A 384 33.79 44.43 15.87
CA PRO A 384 33.68 45.43 16.92
C PRO A 384 34.13 46.75 16.30
N ALA A 385 33.22 47.73 16.24
CA ALA A 385 33.56 49.08 15.87
C ALA A 385 34.67 49.51 16.84
N VAL A 386 35.88 49.60 16.31
CA VAL A 386 37.06 50.08 17.01
C VAL A 386 36.76 51.53 17.36
N THR A 387 36.17 51.73 18.54
CA THR A 387 36.02 53.04 19.15
C THR A 387 37.23 53.16 20.05
N THR A 388 38.28 53.77 19.52
CA THR A 388 39.48 54.15 20.26
C THR A 388 39.10 55.08 21.42
N PRO A 389 39.38 54.73 22.69
CA PRO A 389 39.60 55.73 23.71
C PRO A 389 41.09 56.05 23.72
N VAL A 390 41.39 57.31 23.40
CA VAL A 390 42.67 57.95 23.73
C VAL A 390 42.88 57.84 25.24
N GLN A 391 43.94 57.15 25.68
CA GLN A 391 44.47 57.37 27.03
C GLN A 391 45.98 57.12 27.12
N ASN A 392 46.59 57.99 27.89
CA ASN A 392 47.99 58.37 27.94
C ASN A 392 48.99 57.29 28.36
N GLN A 393 50.20 57.50 27.85
CA GLN A 393 51.44 56.81 28.16
C GLN A 393 51.88 57.00 29.62
N SER A 394 52.47 55.96 30.20
CA SER A 394 53.45 56.06 31.28
C SER A 394 54.40 54.86 31.21
N LEU A 395 55.69 55.17 31.18
CA LEU A 395 56.86 54.31 30.94
C LEU A 395 57.17 53.36 32.12
N GLY A 396 57.64 52.15 31.80
CA GLY A 396 58.27 51.23 32.76
C GLY A 396 58.93 50.04 32.06
N LEU A 397 60.27 50.00 32.11
CA LEU A 397 61.21 49.06 31.48
C LEU A 397 61.35 47.70 32.22
N PRO A 398 62.11 46.71 31.68
CA PRO A 398 61.86 45.28 31.83
C PRO A 398 62.83 44.54 32.77
N VAL A 399 62.50 43.29 33.10
CA VAL A 399 63.43 42.30 33.70
C VAL A 399 63.26 40.95 32.97
N PRO A 400 64.36 40.26 32.61
CA PRO A 400 64.30 38.97 31.92
C PRO A 400 64.34 37.80 32.92
N VAL A 401 63.58 36.73 32.66
CA VAL A 401 63.75 35.45 33.37
C VAL A 401 63.84 34.29 32.37
N THR A 402 64.86 33.51 32.64
CA THR A 402 65.54 32.46 31.88
C THR A 402 64.74 31.16 31.78
N ILE A 403 64.85 30.52 30.62
CA ILE A 403 64.40 29.15 30.30
C ILE A 403 65.34 28.13 30.98
N PRO A 404 64.83 26.97 31.44
CA PRO A 404 65.51 25.74 31.06
C PRO A 404 64.57 24.62 30.60
N THR A 405 64.92 24.12 29.44
CA THR A 405 64.59 22.84 28.83
C THR A 405 65.03 21.69 29.73
N SER A 406 64.22 20.63 29.90
CA SER A 406 64.69 19.24 29.81
C SER A 406 63.61 18.17 30.02
N HIS A 407 63.78 17.10 29.25
CA HIS A 407 63.46 15.68 29.52
C HIS A 407 62.00 15.22 29.69
N PHE A 408 61.42 14.81 28.55
CA PHE A 408 60.38 13.79 28.48
C PHE A 408 60.97 12.38 28.69
N LYS A 409 60.36 11.60 29.59
CA LYS A 409 60.61 10.18 29.82
C LYS A 409 59.25 9.45 29.77
N PRO A 410 59.09 8.33 29.05
CA PRO A 410 57.80 7.64 28.92
C PRO A 410 57.60 6.64 30.07
N PRO A 411 56.37 6.39 30.54
CA PRO A 411 56.12 5.27 31.43
C PRO A 411 55.60 4.03 30.68
N THR A 412 56.25 2.94 31.06
CA THR A 412 56.14 1.54 30.69
C THR A 412 54.82 0.92 31.13
N ALA A 413 54.39 -0.09 30.37
CA ALA A 413 53.28 -0.98 30.66
C ALA A 413 53.40 -1.67 32.03
N THR A 414 52.26 -1.94 32.67
CA THR A 414 52.18 -2.91 33.78
C THR A 414 50.89 -3.71 33.66
N THR A 415 51.08 -4.98 33.34
CA THR A 415 50.15 -6.10 33.44
C THR A 415 49.70 -6.31 34.89
N THR A 416 48.40 -6.42 35.13
CA THR A 416 47.83 -7.19 36.26
C THR A 416 46.45 -7.71 35.89
N SER A 417 46.32 -9.03 35.88
CA SER A 417 45.05 -9.76 35.85
C SER A 417 44.36 -9.68 37.21
N PRO A 418 43.03 -9.88 37.27
CA PRO A 418 42.58 -11.03 38.04
C PRO A 418 41.46 -11.86 37.40
N SER A 419 41.36 -13.04 37.99
CA SER A 419 40.67 -14.27 37.66
C SER A 419 39.14 -14.29 37.83
N LEU A 420 38.50 -15.03 36.92
CA LEU A 420 37.43 -16.03 37.10
C LEU A 420 36.46 -15.86 38.28
N HIS A 421 35.22 -15.47 37.96
CA HIS A 421 34.02 -16.01 38.60
C HIS A 421 33.01 -16.48 37.54
N SER A 422 32.66 -17.76 37.66
CA SER A 422 31.64 -18.50 36.95
C SER A 422 30.26 -18.20 37.54
N GLY A 423 29.24 -17.99 36.70
CA GLY A 423 27.87 -17.81 37.16
C GLY A 423 26.85 -17.63 36.04
N THR A 424 26.22 -18.74 35.66
CA THR A 424 24.84 -18.86 35.14
C THR A 424 24.41 -17.95 33.98
N GLY A 425 24.44 -18.53 32.77
CA GLY A 425 23.85 -17.94 31.57
C GLY A 425 22.32 -17.96 31.57
N SER A 426 21.74 -16.83 31.17
CA SER A 426 20.40 -16.70 30.60
C SER A 426 20.56 -16.07 29.21
N PRO A 427 19.93 -16.60 28.13
CA PRO A 427 20.14 -16.07 26.80
C PRO A 427 19.28 -14.82 26.60
N ILE A 428 19.93 -13.64 26.62
CA ILE A 428 19.38 -12.41 26.05
C ILE A 428 19.61 -12.47 24.55
N SER A 429 18.58 -12.83 23.79
CA SER A 429 18.55 -12.66 22.33
C SER A 429 18.30 -11.17 22.02
N GLY A 430 19.37 -10.40 21.91
CA GLY A 430 19.36 -8.99 21.54
C GLY A 430 20.24 -8.71 20.32
N LEU A 431 19.86 -9.24 19.16
CA LEU A 431 20.47 -8.85 17.87
C LEU A 431 19.76 -7.58 17.36
N GLY A 432 20.24 -6.44 17.82
CA GLY A 432 19.93 -5.13 17.26
C GLY A 432 20.57 -5.00 15.87
N ILE A 433 19.84 -5.42 14.83
CA ILE A 433 20.17 -5.06 13.46
C ILE A 433 19.77 -3.60 13.27
N GLY A 434 20.77 -2.71 13.24
CA GLY A 434 20.60 -1.30 12.91
C GLY A 434 19.83 -1.16 11.60
N ALA A 435 18.80 -0.33 11.62
CA ALA A 435 18.09 0.08 10.41
C ALA A 435 19.06 0.87 9.50
N PRO A 436 19.19 0.54 8.21
CA PRO A 436 19.90 1.41 7.29
C PRO A 436 19.01 2.65 7.03
N ALA A 437 19.44 3.80 7.52
CA ALA A 437 18.84 5.09 7.23
C ALA A 437 19.17 5.48 5.78
N TRP A 438 18.23 5.26 4.87
CA TRP A 438 18.22 5.89 3.54
C TRP A 438 16.95 6.74 3.43
N ASN A 439 17.03 7.98 3.90
CA ASN A 439 16.10 9.03 3.50
C ASN A 439 16.66 9.67 2.23
N ALA A 440 16.20 9.21 1.06
CA ALA A 440 16.39 9.95 -0.17
C ALA A 440 15.32 11.05 -0.20
N GLY A 441 15.74 12.29 0.11
CA GLY A 441 14.90 13.47 -0.13
C GLY A 441 14.62 13.61 -1.62
N LEU A 442 13.35 13.51 -2.00
CA LEU A 442 12.87 14.03 -3.28
C LEU A 442 12.83 15.55 -3.14
N VAL A 443 13.79 16.23 -3.77
CA VAL A 443 13.78 17.69 -3.93
C VAL A 443 13.09 17.98 -5.27
N ASN A 444 12.08 18.86 -5.22
CA ASN A 444 11.31 19.34 -6.37
C ASN A 444 12.17 19.77 -7.55
N GLY A 445 11.85 19.24 -8.74
CA GLY A 445 12.41 19.66 -10.01
C GLY A 445 11.85 21.02 -10.43
N VAL A 446 12.72 22.03 -10.49
CA VAL A 446 12.50 23.26 -11.25
C VAL A 446 12.75 22.93 -12.72
N LEU A 447 11.72 23.05 -13.57
CA LEU A 447 11.86 22.99 -15.02
C LEU A 447 12.67 24.21 -15.50
N LEU A 448 13.85 23.97 -16.07
CA LEU A 448 14.52 24.92 -16.97
C LEU A 448 14.16 24.58 -18.43
N PRO A 449 14.05 25.59 -19.31
CA PRO A 449 13.56 25.40 -20.67
C PRO A 449 14.56 24.67 -21.57
N LEU A 450 14.06 23.71 -22.37
CA LEU A 450 14.84 23.05 -23.42
C LEU A 450 15.24 24.04 -24.52
N PRO A 451 16.46 23.92 -25.09
CA PRO A 451 16.84 24.68 -26.28
C PRO A 451 16.22 24.06 -27.54
N ALA A 452 15.85 24.93 -28.48
CA ALA A 452 15.27 24.60 -29.78
C ALA A 452 16.19 23.68 -30.59
N GLY A 453 15.69 22.48 -30.90
CA GLY A 453 16.33 21.49 -31.77
C GLY A 453 15.97 21.74 -33.23
N ARG A 454 17.01 22.00 -34.02
CA ARG A 454 17.02 22.17 -35.47
C ARG A 454 16.57 20.91 -36.22
N GLU A 455 15.85 21.16 -37.30
CA GLU A 455 15.46 20.22 -38.36
C GLU A 455 16.65 19.45 -38.94
N ASN A 456 16.46 18.15 -39.19
CA ASN A 456 16.78 17.48 -40.47
C ASN A 456 16.53 15.95 -40.37
N SER A 457 15.49 15.51 -41.10
CA SER A 457 15.29 14.13 -41.58
C SER A 457 15.97 14.01 -42.96
N PRO A 458 16.53 12.85 -43.34
CA PRO A 458 15.75 11.90 -44.12
C PRO A 458 16.11 10.42 -43.85
N PHE A 459 15.13 9.52 -43.82
CA PHE A 459 15.19 8.19 -44.47
C PHE A 459 13.81 7.53 -44.38
N SER A 460 13.04 7.65 -45.46
CA SER A 460 11.94 6.73 -45.79
C SER A 460 12.53 5.51 -46.49
N GLY A 461 12.05 4.32 -46.13
CA GLY A 461 12.38 3.07 -46.79
C GLY A 461 11.29 2.05 -46.53
N ASP A 462 10.35 1.99 -47.47
CA ASP A 462 9.31 0.97 -47.62
C ASP A 462 9.84 -0.46 -47.47
N ASN A 463 9.02 -1.35 -46.90
CA ASN A 463 9.08 -2.78 -47.22
C ASN A 463 7.66 -3.35 -47.22
N GLY A 464 7.06 -3.29 -48.40
CA GLY A 464 5.86 -4.03 -48.78
C GLY A 464 6.21 -5.46 -49.19
N LEU A 465 5.26 -6.36 -48.90
CA LEU A 465 5.23 -7.76 -49.30
C LEU A 465 5.38 -7.95 -50.81
N TYR A 466 6.20 -8.92 -51.23
CA TYR A 466 5.95 -9.70 -52.44
C TYR A 466 6.24 -11.18 -52.20
N ALA A 467 5.17 -11.97 -52.28
CA ALA A 467 5.24 -13.40 -52.51
C ALA A 467 5.70 -13.64 -53.96
N ASN A 468 6.59 -14.61 -54.16
CA ASN A 468 6.87 -15.11 -55.50
C ASN A 468 7.00 -16.64 -55.45
N ALA A 469 6.21 -17.30 -56.28
CA ALA A 469 6.17 -18.73 -56.52
C ALA A 469 6.47 -19.01 -58.00
N ASN A 470 6.95 -20.23 -58.28
CA ASN A 470 7.39 -20.80 -59.58
C ASN A 470 8.86 -20.50 -59.91
N GLY A 471 9.71 -21.45 -60.31
CA GLY A 471 9.56 -22.87 -60.58
C GLY A 471 10.69 -23.32 -61.53
N SER A 472 11.21 -24.53 -61.32
CA SER A 472 11.88 -25.42 -62.30
C SER A 472 13.16 -24.93 -63.01
N LEU A 473 14.30 -25.61 -62.80
CA LEU A 473 14.76 -26.67 -63.72
C LEU A 473 16.07 -27.33 -63.24
N LYS A 474 16.17 -28.62 -63.58
CA LYS A 474 17.30 -29.54 -63.41
C LYS A 474 18.58 -29.05 -64.09
N ARG A 475 19.73 -29.22 -63.42
CA ARG A 475 20.76 -30.22 -63.74
C ARG A 475 21.75 -30.35 -62.59
#